data_AF-A0A1W0WH35-F1
#
_entry.id   AF-A0A1W0WH35-F1
#
_cell.length_a   1.000
_cell.length_b   1.000
_cell.length_c   1.000
_cell.angle_alpha   90.00
_cell.angle_beta   90.00
_cell.angle_gamma   90.00
#
_symmetry.space_group_name_H-M   'P 1'
#
loop_
_entity.id
_entity.type
_entity.pdbx_description
1 polymer ?
#
loop_
_entity_poly.entity_id
_entity_poly.type
_entity_poly.pdbx_seq_one_letter_code
_entity_poly.pdbx_strand_id
1 'polypeptide(L)'
;MNTAVFCVLLCIGASAVSAASLSSQKGCPPWKPLAECLVAPCQVSRCSNMLGAVCHNDYCGGCHARWFVGQFEVTNRCTTNAAPSITI
;
A
#
# COMPACT_ATOMS: atom_id res chain seq x y z
N MET A 1 -8.58 -35.44 -33.85
CA MET A 1 -8.80 -36.44 -32.78
C MET A 1 -7.64 -36.32 -31.80
N ASN A 2 -7.98 -35.93 -30.57
CA ASN A 2 -7.08 -35.50 -29.51
C ASN A 2 -6.16 -36.62 -29.01
N THR A 3 -4.86 -36.37 -28.94
CA THR A 3 -3.89 -37.20 -28.19
C THR A 3 -3.04 -36.40 -27.20
N ALA A 4 -3.08 -35.06 -27.25
CA ALA A 4 -2.35 -34.20 -26.31
C ALA A 4 -3.05 -34.00 -24.94
N VAL A 5 -4.24 -34.57 -24.74
CA VAL A 5 -5.01 -34.48 -23.49
C VAL A 5 -4.60 -35.58 -22.49
N PHE A 6 -4.00 -36.68 -22.96
CA PHE A 6 -3.73 -37.85 -22.11
C PHE A 6 -2.51 -37.72 -21.19
N CYS A 7 -1.62 -36.74 -21.41
CA CYS A 7 -0.49 -36.52 -20.51
C CYS A 7 -0.85 -35.64 -19.29
N VAL A 8 -2.01 -34.97 -19.30
CA VAL A 8 -2.46 -34.09 -18.22
C VAL A 8 -3.11 -34.88 -17.06
N LEU A 9 -3.51 -36.13 -17.28
CA LEU A 9 -4.28 -36.92 -16.30
C LEU A 9 -3.47 -37.95 -15.48
N LEU A 10 -2.17 -38.13 -15.72
CA LEU A 10 -1.36 -39.13 -15.01
C LEU A 10 -0.19 -38.58 -14.17
N CYS A 11 -0.02 -37.25 -14.10
CA CYS A 11 1.01 -36.61 -13.27
C CYS A 11 0.40 -35.73 -12.18
N ILE A 12 -0.60 -36.26 -11.47
CA ILE A 12 -1.07 -35.70 -10.20
C ILE A 12 0.08 -35.86 -9.19
N GLY A 13 1.01 -34.90 -9.13
CA GLY A 13 2.09 -34.95 -8.14
C GLY A 13 3.37 -34.21 -8.49
N ALA A 14 3.28 -32.94 -8.91
CA ALA A 14 4.30 -31.91 -8.68
C ALA A 14 3.79 -30.63 -9.36
N SER A 15 2.96 -29.88 -8.65
CA SER A 15 2.63 -28.51 -9.06
C SER A 15 3.92 -27.71 -9.03
N ALA A 16 4.54 -27.54 -10.20
CA ALA A 16 5.45 -26.44 -10.46
C ALA A 16 4.61 -25.16 -10.33
N VAL A 17 4.45 -24.72 -9.08
CA VAL A 17 3.99 -23.37 -8.76
C VAL A 17 5.02 -22.45 -9.39
N SER A 18 4.68 -21.90 -10.54
CA SER A 18 5.41 -20.76 -11.08
C SER A 18 5.29 -19.67 -10.03
N ALA A 19 6.35 -19.52 -9.23
CA ALA A 19 6.61 -18.35 -8.44
C ALA A 19 6.81 -17.19 -9.43
N ALA A 20 5.71 -16.70 -10.00
CA ALA A 20 5.66 -15.37 -10.56
C ALA A 20 5.88 -14.45 -9.37
N SER A 21 7.15 -14.09 -9.22
CA SER A 21 7.72 -13.10 -8.33
C SER A 21 6.64 -12.20 -7.73
N LEU A 22 6.25 -12.47 -6.47
CA LEU A 22 5.57 -11.48 -5.63
C LEU A 22 6.63 -10.42 -5.27
N SER A 23 7.19 -9.78 -6.29
CA SER A 23 7.89 -8.53 -6.12
C SER A 23 6.85 -7.62 -5.52
N SER A 24 7.06 -7.26 -4.27
CA SER A 24 6.59 -6.03 -3.67
C SER A 24 6.66 -4.95 -4.76
N GLN A 25 5.55 -4.73 -5.47
CA GLN A 25 5.45 -3.64 -6.41
C GLN A 25 5.41 -2.43 -5.50
N LYS A 26 6.58 -1.79 -5.38
CA LYS A 26 6.78 -0.52 -4.69
C LYS A 26 6.07 0.56 -5.49
N GLY A 27 4.75 0.49 -5.49
CA GLY A 27 3.85 1.24 -6.33
C GLY A 27 2.46 1.21 -5.73
N CYS A 28 1.65 2.19 -6.11
CA CYS A 28 0.32 2.28 -5.58
C CYS A 28 -0.63 1.23 -6.20
N PRO A 29 -1.69 0.82 -5.47
CA PRO A 29 -2.73 -0.04 -6.03
C PRO A 29 -3.34 0.56 -7.32
N PRO A 30 -3.84 -0.26 -8.26
CA PRO A 30 -4.36 0.24 -9.54
C PRO A 30 -5.55 1.20 -9.41
N TRP A 31 -6.29 1.16 -8.30
CA TRP A 31 -7.39 2.08 -7.98
C TRP A 31 -6.97 3.32 -7.16
N LYS A 32 -5.67 3.46 -6.84
CA LYS A 32 -5.11 4.59 -6.11
C LYS A 32 -3.90 5.12 -6.88
N PRO A 33 -4.06 6.06 -7.81
CA PRO A 33 -2.91 6.61 -8.54
C PRO A 33 -1.94 7.32 -7.59
N LEU A 34 -0.66 7.35 -7.97
CA LEU A 34 0.35 8.13 -7.24
C LEU A 34 0.05 9.63 -7.42
N ALA A 35 0.03 10.37 -6.32
CA ALA A 35 -0.17 11.81 -6.32
C ALA A 35 1.16 12.56 -6.21
N GLU A 36 1.31 13.63 -6.99
CA GLU A 36 2.42 14.57 -6.91
C GLU A 36 2.08 15.70 -5.94
N CYS A 37 2.63 15.65 -4.74
CA CYS A 37 2.37 16.63 -3.68
C CYS A 37 3.36 17.79 -3.74
N LEU A 38 2.89 19.03 -3.59
CA LEU A 38 3.76 20.21 -3.50
C LEU A 38 4.72 20.14 -2.29
N VAL A 39 4.25 19.53 -1.19
CA VAL A 39 5.02 19.34 0.04
C VAL A 39 4.74 17.95 0.60
N ALA A 40 5.70 17.37 1.31
CA ALA A 40 5.49 16.06 1.92
C ALA A 40 4.42 16.15 3.04
N PRO A 41 3.41 15.27 3.07
CA PRO A 41 2.34 15.30 4.06
C PRO A 41 2.83 15.35 5.51
N CYS A 42 3.88 14.59 5.84
CA CYS A 42 4.47 14.56 7.17
C CYS A 42 5.29 15.80 7.54
N GLN A 43 5.67 16.64 6.57
CA GLN A 43 6.32 17.93 6.87
C GLN A 43 5.31 18.95 7.39
N VAL A 44 4.05 18.85 6.97
CA VAL A 44 2.99 19.83 7.30
C VAL A 44 1.93 19.30 8.26
N SER A 45 1.88 18.00 8.52
CA SER A 45 0.92 17.37 9.44
C SER A 45 1.54 17.11 10.81
N ARG A 46 0.72 17.18 11.87
CA ARG A 46 1.15 16.89 13.25
C ARG A 46 0.09 16.06 13.98
N CYS A 47 0.52 15.13 14.82
CA CYS A 47 -0.35 14.34 15.68
C CYS A 47 0.00 14.60 17.16
N SER A 48 -0.48 15.72 17.71
CA SER A 48 -0.11 16.16 19.06
C SER A 48 -0.71 15.31 20.20
N ASN A 49 -1.72 14.49 19.90
CA ASN A 49 -2.44 13.71 20.90
C ASN A 49 -1.77 12.35 21.22
N MET A 50 -0.75 11.93 20.46
CA MET A 50 -0.07 10.64 20.67
C MET A 50 1.43 10.82 20.71
N LEU A 51 1.98 10.82 21.93
CA LEU A 51 3.42 10.82 22.15
C LEU A 51 4.01 9.51 21.60
N GLY A 52 4.99 9.64 20.70
CA GLY A 52 5.65 8.49 20.06
C GLY A 52 4.99 7.99 18.76
N ALA A 53 3.95 8.68 18.26
CA ALA A 53 3.45 8.39 16.92
C ALA A 53 4.47 8.83 15.85
N VAL A 54 4.79 7.93 14.92
CA VAL A 54 5.68 8.16 13.78
C VAL A 54 4.83 8.42 12.54
N CYS A 55 5.16 9.47 11.80
CA CYS A 55 4.48 9.82 10.56
C CYS A 55 5.12 9.13 9.35
N HIS A 56 4.30 8.60 8.46
CA HIS A 56 4.68 8.05 7.16
C HIS A 56 3.91 8.77 6.05
N ASN A 57 4.61 9.20 5.00
CA ASN A 57 3.99 9.77 3.82
C ASN A 57 3.34 8.66 2.99
N ASP A 58 2.06 8.82 2.68
CA ASP A 58 1.32 7.98 1.75
C ASP A 58 0.87 8.87 0.58
N TYR A 59 1.41 8.57 -0.60
CA TYR A 59 1.15 9.29 -1.85
C TYR A 59 0.12 8.58 -2.72
N CYS A 60 -0.44 7.45 -2.27
CA CYS A 60 -1.36 6.63 -3.05
C CYS A 60 -2.80 7.11 -2.87
N GLY A 61 -3.37 7.69 -3.94
CA GLY A 61 -4.72 8.25 -3.94
C GLY A 61 -4.81 9.66 -3.35
N GLY A 62 -3.67 10.28 -3.00
CA GLY A 62 -3.61 11.63 -2.44
C GLY A 62 -2.38 11.86 -1.57
N CYS A 63 -2.31 13.05 -0.98
CA CYS A 63 -1.24 13.48 -0.09
C CYS A 63 -1.63 13.20 1.36
N HIS A 64 -1.35 12.00 1.86
CA HIS A 64 -1.79 11.54 3.18
C HIS A 64 -0.64 11.41 4.17
N ALA A 65 -0.86 11.89 5.39
CA ALA A 65 0.00 11.61 6.53
C ALA A 65 -0.60 10.44 7.33
N ARG A 66 0.08 9.28 7.33
CA ARG A 66 -0.33 8.10 8.09
C ARG A 66 0.49 8.04 9.38
N TRP A 67 -0.17 7.79 10.50
CA TRP A 67 0.47 7.81 11.82
C TRP A 67 0.48 6.43 12.45
N PHE A 68 1.62 6.04 13.02
CA PHE A 68 1.82 4.71 13.59
C PHE A 68 2.46 4.78 14.97
N VAL A 69 2.01 3.92 15.88
CA VAL A 69 2.70 3.63 17.14
C VAL A 69 3.16 2.18 17.09
N GLY A 70 4.46 1.98 16.87
CA GLY A 70 5.01 0.67 16.55
C GLY A 70 4.42 0.14 15.24
N GLN A 71 3.67 -0.96 15.32
CA GLN A 71 3.03 -1.62 14.17
C GLN A 71 1.57 -1.17 13.97
N PHE A 72 1.01 -0.41 14.91
CA PHE A 72 -0.41 -0.06 14.89
C PHE A 72 -0.64 1.26 14.20
N GLU A 73 -1.51 1.26 13.19
CA GLU A 73 -1.97 2.50 12.57
C GLU A 73 -2.96 3.22 13.48
N VAL A 74 -2.68 4.50 13.72
CA VAL A 74 -3.45 5.37 14.61
C VAL A 74 -3.86 6.68 13.92
N THR A 75 -3.80 6.74 12.59
CA THR A 75 -4.14 7.94 11.80
C THR A 75 -5.50 8.55 12.20
N ASN A 76 -6.51 7.73 12.44
CA ASN A 76 -7.85 8.19 12.84
C ASN A 76 -7.93 8.73 14.28
N ARG A 77 -6.91 8.49 15.11
CA ARG A 77 -6.82 8.98 16.49
C ARG A 77 -6.06 10.30 16.58
N CYS A 78 -5.46 10.75 15.48
CA CYS A 78 -4.88 12.08 15.37
C CYS A 78 -6.01 13.10 15.15
N THR A 79 -6.61 13.54 16.25
CA THR A 79 -7.61 14.61 16.26
C THR A 79 -6.92 15.95 16.02
N THR A 80 -6.70 16.27 14.75
CA THR A 80 -6.58 17.59 14.10
C THR A 80 -5.51 17.61 13.00
N ASN A 81 -5.98 18.07 11.83
CA ASN A 81 -5.25 18.39 10.61
C ASN A 81 -4.61 17.21 9.87
N ALA A 82 -5.48 16.31 9.39
CA ALA A 82 -5.29 15.82 8.02
C ALA A 82 -5.13 17.06 7.15
N ALA A 83 -3.95 17.28 6.57
CA ALA A 83 -3.71 18.37 5.64
C ALA A 83 -4.87 18.42 4.63
N PRO A 84 -5.45 19.61 4.35
CA PRO A 84 -6.44 19.69 3.29
C PRO A 84 -5.76 19.16 2.02
N SER A 85 -6.37 18.18 1.36
CA SER A 85 -6.02 17.84 -0.01
C SER A 85 -6.26 19.09 -0.85
N ILE A 86 -5.26 19.95 -0.98
CA ILE A 86 -5.25 21.00 -2.00
C ILE A 86 -4.91 20.27 -3.29
N THR A 87 -5.94 19.71 -3.91
CA THR A 87 -5.92 19.37 -5.33
C THR A 87 -6.01 20.70 -6.08
N ILE A 88 -4.96 21.07 -6.81
CA ILE A 88 -4.96 22.22 -7.73
C ILE A 88 -5.70 21.82 -9.00
#